data_AF-A0A068TKT9-F1
#
_entry.id   AF-A0A068TKT9-F1
#
_cell.length_a   1.000
_cell.length_b   1.000
_cell.length_c   1.000
_cell.angle_alpha   90.00
_cell.angle_beta   90.00
_cell.angle_gamma   90.00
#
_symmetry.space_group_name_H-M   'P 1'
#
loop_
_entity.id
_entity.type
_entity.pdbx_description
1 polymer ?
#
loop_
_entity_poly.entity_id
_entity_poly.type
_entity_poly.pdbx_seq_one_letter_code
_entity_poly.pdbx_strand_id
1 'polypeptide(L)'
;YDPDANFDAIRVDAVDNVDADLLQLAAQYFREAYGMATNDATSNQHLSILEDWSHNDPAYMNDHGNDQLTMDDYMHTQLIWSLTKSDAQRGKMDRFLDFYLTNRANDNTENEAQPSYSFVRAHDSEVQTVIAEIVTKLHPEAGNGLMPTQAQMDEAFKIYNADQKKAVKEYTHYNMPSAYAMLLTNKDVIPRVYYGDLYTDDGQYMATKSPYFDAIDALLKARTKYVAGGQTMAVDKNDVMTSVRFGKGAMTVNDAGTAETRTEGVGLIISNNHDLKMADSDQVVLHMGIAHANQAFRAVIMTTATGLAVYNDDNAPIRYTDANGDLIFTNKDVYG
;
A
#
# COMPACT_ATOMS: atom_id res chain seq x y z
N TYR A 1 -20.08 -10.91 32.30
CA TYR A 1 -20.63 -10.61 30.96
C TYR A 1 -20.30 -9.17 30.69
N ASP A 2 -19.36 -8.91 29.79
CA ASP A 2 -18.91 -7.58 29.43
C ASP A 2 -19.33 -7.32 27.97
N PRO A 3 -20.35 -6.46 27.73
CA PRO A 3 -20.83 -6.19 26.38
C PRO A 3 -19.84 -5.38 25.53
N ASP A 4 -18.82 -4.77 26.15
CA ASP A 4 -17.82 -3.94 25.47
C ASP A 4 -16.56 -4.73 25.08
N ALA A 5 -16.55 -6.05 25.30
CA ALA A 5 -15.43 -6.96 25.02
C ALA A 5 -15.72 -7.95 23.89
N ASN A 6 -16.63 -7.60 22.96
CA ASN A 6 -16.97 -8.40 21.80
C ASN A 6 -16.06 -8.08 20.61
N PHE A 7 -15.93 -9.03 19.67
CA PHE A 7 -15.36 -8.73 18.36
C PHE A 7 -16.42 -8.09 17.46
N ASP A 8 -16.00 -7.11 16.67
CA ASP A 8 -16.89 -6.40 15.75
C ASP A 8 -16.98 -7.04 14.36
N ALA A 9 -15.96 -7.81 13.97
CA ALA A 9 -15.84 -8.36 12.62
C ALA A 9 -15.01 -9.66 12.61
N ILE A 10 -14.98 -10.33 11.46
CA ILE A 10 -14.22 -11.57 11.24
C ILE A 10 -13.23 -11.46 10.07
N ARG A 11 -12.19 -12.30 10.12
CA ARG A 11 -11.44 -12.73 8.94
C ARG A 11 -11.84 -14.17 8.64
N VAL A 12 -12.26 -14.45 7.40
CA VAL A 12 -12.44 -15.84 6.93
C VAL A 12 -11.09 -16.32 6.44
N ASP A 13 -10.51 -17.28 7.18
CA ASP A 13 -9.21 -17.89 6.88
C ASP A 13 -9.33 -18.91 5.76
N ALA A 14 -8.29 -19.01 4.91
CA ALA A 14 -8.14 -20.05 3.90
C ALA A 14 -9.41 -20.30 3.06
N VAL A 15 -9.99 -19.24 2.49
CA VAL A 15 -11.27 -19.28 1.75
C VAL A 15 -11.25 -20.33 0.64
N ASP A 16 -10.14 -20.42 -0.08
CA ASP A 16 -9.92 -21.37 -1.19
C ASP A 16 -9.76 -22.84 -0.76
N ASN A 17 -9.84 -23.13 0.54
CA ASN A 17 -9.62 -24.46 1.10
C ASN A 17 -10.85 -25.01 1.85
N VAL A 18 -11.97 -24.30 1.79
CA VAL A 18 -13.23 -24.66 2.46
C VAL A 18 -14.41 -24.58 1.49
N ASP A 19 -15.58 -25.04 1.96
CA ASP A 19 -16.83 -24.88 1.22
C ASP A 19 -17.26 -23.41 1.23
N ALA A 20 -17.52 -22.84 0.04
CA ALA A 20 -17.91 -21.45 -0.13
C ALA A 20 -19.26 -21.11 0.52
N ASP A 21 -20.10 -22.10 0.83
CA ASP A 21 -21.35 -21.91 1.60
C ASP A 21 -21.12 -21.14 2.92
N LEU A 22 -19.92 -21.26 3.51
CA LEU A 22 -19.53 -20.52 4.71
C LEU A 22 -19.59 -19.00 4.53
N LEU A 23 -19.31 -18.49 3.32
CA LEU A 23 -19.35 -17.06 3.01
C LEU A 23 -20.77 -16.52 3.09
N GLN A 24 -21.74 -17.27 2.55
CA GLN A 24 -23.16 -16.90 2.61
C GLN A 24 -23.72 -17.01 4.02
N LEU A 25 -23.32 -18.04 4.78
CA LEU A 25 -23.71 -18.19 6.18
C LEU A 25 -23.17 -17.03 7.04
N ALA A 26 -21.90 -16.65 6.84
CA ALA A 26 -21.32 -15.50 7.53
C ALA A 26 -22.04 -14.19 7.13
N ALA A 27 -22.28 -13.97 5.83
CA ALA A 27 -23.00 -12.81 5.34
C ALA A 27 -24.41 -12.72 5.93
N GLN A 28 -25.17 -13.83 5.91
CA GLN A 28 -26.50 -13.90 6.49
C GLN A 28 -26.49 -13.55 7.97
N TYR A 29 -25.58 -14.14 8.75
CA TYR A 29 -25.45 -13.84 10.17
C TYR A 29 -25.22 -12.34 10.42
N PHE A 30 -24.27 -11.73 9.70
CA PHE A 30 -23.94 -10.33 9.90
C PHE A 30 -25.07 -9.38 9.45
N ARG A 31 -25.80 -9.72 8.38
CA ARG A 31 -27.00 -8.99 7.95
C ARG A 31 -28.11 -9.07 9.00
N GLU A 32 -28.37 -10.26 9.55
CA GLU A 32 -29.45 -10.46 10.53
C GLU A 32 -29.11 -9.88 11.91
N ALA A 33 -27.87 -10.04 12.38
CA ALA A 33 -27.46 -9.64 13.73
C ALA A 33 -27.14 -8.13 13.82
N TYR A 34 -26.58 -7.54 12.76
CA TYR A 34 -26.06 -6.17 12.78
C TYR A 34 -26.70 -5.25 11.75
N GLY A 35 -27.57 -5.77 10.87
CA GLY A 35 -28.18 -4.96 9.82
C GLY A 35 -27.20 -4.54 8.72
N MET A 36 -26.13 -5.31 8.50
CA MET A 36 -25.24 -5.12 7.34
C MET A 36 -26.02 -5.02 6.03
N ALA A 37 -25.43 -4.36 5.03
CA ALA A 37 -26.01 -4.13 3.69
C ALA A 37 -27.28 -3.25 3.67
N THR A 38 -27.60 -2.58 4.78
CA THR A 38 -28.69 -1.58 4.80
C THR A 38 -28.21 -0.17 4.42
N ASN A 39 -27.02 0.22 4.87
CA ASN A 39 -26.34 1.48 4.55
C ASN A 39 -24.86 1.43 4.99
N ASP A 40 -24.03 2.32 4.45
CA ASP A 40 -22.58 2.33 4.73
C ASP A 40 -22.24 2.57 6.20
N ALA A 41 -23.00 3.43 6.90
CA ALA A 41 -22.69 3.75 8.29
C ALA A 41 -22.88 2.53 9.21
N THR A 42 -23.88 1.68 8.92
CA THR A 42 -24.06 0.39 9.59
C THR A 42 -23.00 -0.60 9.12
N SER A 43 -22.78 -0.71 7.81
CA SER A 43 -21.85 -1.71 7.26
C SER A 43 -20.41 -1.52 7.74
N ASN A 44 -19.98 -0.27 7.84
CA ASN A 44 -18.61 0.08 8.21
C ASN A 44 -18.29 -0.18 9.70
N GLN A 45 -19.28 -0.50 10.53
CA GLN A 45 -19.07 -0.89 11.93
C GLN A 45 -18.61 -2.35 12.08
N HIS A 46 -18.81 -3.18 11.05
CA HIS A 46 -18.56 -4.63 11.12
C HIS A 46 -17.79 -5.15 9.89
N LEU A 47 -16.78 -4.39 9.43
CA LEU A 47 -15.99 -4.69 8.24
C LEU A 47 -15.19 -6.00 8.39
N SER A 48 -15.69 -7.05 7.74
CA SER A 48 -15.04 -8.36 7.68
C SER A 48 -14.20 -8.52 6.42
N ILE A 49 -13.18 -9.37 6.46
CA ILE A 49 -12.24 -9.59 5.35
C ILE A 49 -12.09 -11.07 5.00
N LEU A 50 -11.67 -11.34 3.78
CA LEU A 50 -11.39 -12.68 3.27
C LEU A 50 -9.89 -12.88 3.06
N GLU A 51 -9.38 -14.07 3.36
CA GLU A 51 -8.13 -14.54 2.78
C GLU A 51 -8.45 -15.42 1.56
N ASP A 52 -8.69 -14.75 0.44
CA ASP A 52 -9.16 -15.28 -0.83
C ASP A 52 -8.10 -14.99 -1.91
N TRP A 53 -7.29 -15.99 -2.25
CA TRP A 53 -6.09 -15.81 -3.08
C TRP A 53 -6.37 -15.98 -4.57
N SER A 54 -7.50 -16.59 -4.94
CA SER A 54 -7.87 -16.81 -6.32
C SER A 54 -8.35 -15.51 -6.96
N HIS A 55 -7.85 -15.21 -8.17
CA HIS A 55 -8.30 -14.05 -8.96
C HIS A 55 -9.77 -14.12 -9.41
N ASN A 56 -10.45 -15.24 -9.17
CA ASN A 56 -11.89 -15.37 -9.42
C ASN A 56 -12.75 -14.92 -8.23
N ASP A 57 -12.18 -14.86 -7.03
CA ASP A 57 -12.93 -14.65 -5.79
C ASP A 57 -13.49 -13.24 -5.70
N PRO A 58 -12.78 -12.16 -6.13
CA PRO A 58 -13.39 -10.84 -6.23
C PRO A 58 -14.67 -10.83 -7.07
N ALA A 59 -14.68 -11.47 -8.24
CA ALA A 59 -15.87 -11.50 -9.10
C ALA A 59 -17.04 -12.23 -8.41
N TYR A 60 -16.75 -13.36 -7.75
CA TYR A 60 -17.74 -14.06 -6.95
C TYR A 60 -18.28 -13.17 -5.82
N MET A 61 -17.43 -12.53 -5.04
CA MET A 61 -17.86 -11.66 -3.93
C MET A 61 -18.69 -10.47 -4.41
N ASN A 62 -18.36 -9.93 -5.57
CA ASN A 62 -19.13 -8.85 -6.18
C ASN A 62 -20.56 -9.28 -6.52
N ASP A 63 -20.71 -10.48 -7.10
CA ASP A 63 -22.02 -11.07 -7.41
C ASP A 63 -22.84 -11.42 -6.15
N HIS A 64 -22.18 -11.53 -4.98
CA HIS A 64 -22.80 -11.90 -3.70
C HIS A 64 -22.95 -10.72 -2.72
N GLY A 65 -22.66 -9.49 -3.17
CA GLY A 65 -22.95 -8.27 -2.41
C GLY A 65 -21.82 -7.74 -1.54
N ASN A 66 -20.62 -8.33 -1.60
CA ASN A 66 -19.42 -7.87 -0.90
C ASN A 66 -19.60 -7.70 0.62
N ASP A 67 -20.31 -8.61 1.31
CA ASP A 67 -20.48 -8.52 2.78
C ASP A 67 -19.17 -8.72 3.56
N GLN A 68 -18.18 -9.36 2.94
CA GLN A 68 -16.79 -9.38 3.38
C GLN A 68 -15.91 -8.83 2.26
N LEU A 69 -14.87 -8.09 2.62
CA LEU A 69 -13.93 -7.51 1.67
C LEU A 69 -13.02 -8.59 1.11
N THR A 70 -13.00 -8.71 -0.21
CA THR A 70 -12.01 -9.47 -0.96
C THR A 70 -10.64 -8.78 -0.91
N MET A 71 -9.57 -9.56 -1.02
CA MET A 71 -8.23 -9.03 -1.24
C MET A 71 -8.04 -8.52 -2.68
N ASP A 72 -7.49 -7.31 -2.85
CA ASP A 72 -6.92 -6.86 -4.13
C ASP A 72 -5.51 -7.47 -4.29
N ASP A 73 -5.48 -8.73 -4.74
CA ASP A 73 -4.25 -9.48 -4.98
C ASP A 73 -3.46 -8.93 -6.19
N TYR A 74 -4.13 -8.28 -7.15
CA TYR A 74 -3.44 -7.59 -8.24
C TYR A 74 -2.55 -6.47 -7.71
N MET A 75 -3.09 -5.64 -6.80
CA MET A 75 -2.34 -4.59 -6.13
C MET A 75 -1.25 -5.17 -5.21
N HIS A 76 -1.55 -6.19 -4.39
CA HIS A 76 -0.55 -6.89 -3.57
C HIS A 76 0.61 -7.39 -4.43
N THR A 77 0.30 -8.07 -5.53
CA THR A 77 1.27 -8.61 -6.48
C THR A 77 2.13 -7.50 -7.07
N GLN A 78 1.58 -6.36 -7.49
CA GLN A 78 2.42 -5.29 -8.06
C GLN A 78 3.26 -4.56 -7.00
N LEU A 79 2.74 -4.40 -5.77
CA LEU A 79 3.57 -3.93 -4.65
C LEU A 79 4.80 -4.82 -4.47
N ILE A 80 4.63 -6.14 -4.61
CA ILE A 80 5.75 -7.06 -4.51
C ILE A 80 6.66 -7.01 -5.75
N TRP A 81 6.11 -7.30 -6.92
CA TRP A 81 6.87 -7.55 -8.13
C TRP A 81 7.40 -6.31 -8.80
N SER A 82 6.80 -5.13 -8.62
CA SER A 82 7.32 -3.89 -9.20
C SER A 82 8.14 -3.07 -8.21
N LEU A 83 8.00 -3.26 -6.89
CA LEU A 83 8.75 -2.46 -5.91
C LEU A 83 9.72 -3.26 -5.07
N THR A 84 9.30 -4.38 -4.48
CA THR A 84 10.03 -4.97 -3.36
C THR A 84 10.96 -6.12 -3.72
N LYS A 85 10.79 -6.77 -4.87
CA LYS A 85 11.75 -7.76 -5.37
C LYS A 85 13.12 -7.14 -5.67
N SER A 86 14.11 -7.98 -5.94
CA SER A 86 15.45 -7.54 -6.36
C SER A 86 15.43 -6.88 -7.74
N ASP A 87 16.44 -6.07 -8.05
CA ASP A 87 16.56 -5.39 -9.35
C ASP A 87 16.47 -6.34 -10.55
N ALA A 88 17.03 -7.55 -10.42
CA ALA A 88 17.00 -8.57 -11.47
C ALA A 88 15.61 -9.20 -11.69
N GLN A 89 14.68 -9.02 -10.76
CA GLN A 89 13.34 -9.62 -10.77
C GLN A 89 12.22 -8.58 -10.87
N ARG A 90 12.49 -7.31 -10.53
CA ARG A 90 11.48 -6.27 -10.50
C ARG A 90 10.92 -6.01 -11.90
N GLY A 91 9.59 -6.04 -12.00
CA GLY A 91 8.85 -5.60 -13.17
C GLY A 91 8.80 -4.07 -13.26
N LYS A 92 8.32 -3.57 -14.39
CA LYS A 92 8.12 -2.14 -14.63
C LYS A 92 7.00 -1.54 -13.78
N MET A 93 6.98 -0.22 -13.70
CA MET A 93 5.96 0.53 -12.95
C MET A 93 4.60 0.56 -13.67
N ASP A 94 4.58 0.44 -15.02
CA ASP A 94 3.35 0.39 -15.83
C ASP A 94 2.41 -0.77 -15.46
N ARG A 95 2.94 -1.83 -14.83
CA ARG A 95 2.17 -2.98 -14.36
C ARG A 95 1.05 -2.63 -13.39
N PHE A 96 1.18 -1.54 -12.61
CA PHE A 96 0.10 -1.04 -11.74
C PHE A 96 -1.11 -0.52 -12.55
N LEU A 97 -0.92 -0.21 -13.84
CA LEU A 97 -1.96 0.20 -14.79
C LEU A 97 -2.41 -0.94 -15.71
N ASP A 98 -1.67 -2.06 -15.76
CA ASP A 98 -2.03 -3.24 -16.55
C ASP A 98 -2.78 -4.31 -15.74
N PHE A 99 -2.44 -4.45 -14.45
CA PHE A 99 -2.96 -5.49 -13.57
C PHE A 99 -3.59 -4.85 -12.34
N TYR A 100 -4.92 -4.74 -12.34
CA TYR A 100 -5.66 -4.07 -11.28
C TYR A 100 -7.03 -4.71 -11.05
N LEU A 101 -7.54 -4.60 -9.82
CA LEU A 101 -8.97 -4.68 -9.56
C LEU A 101 -9.67 -3.34 -9.86
N THR A 102 -9.03 -2.23 -9.49
CA THR A 102 -9.48 -0.86 -9.76
C THR A 102 -8.49 -0.10 -10.63
N ASN A 103 -8.93 0.38 -11.80
CA ASN A 103 -8.10 1.20 -12.68
C ASN A 103 -7.92 2.60 -12.09
N ARG A 104 -6.70 2.92 -11.66
CA ARG A 104 -6.37 4.21 -11.03
C ARG A 104 -5.78 5.23 -11.98
N ALA A 105 -5.76 4.97 -13.29
CA ALA A 105 -5.31 5.95 -14.27
C ALA A 105 -6.11 7.25 -14.16
N ASN A 106 -7.44 7.13 -14.03
CA ASN A 106 -8.38 8.22 -13.78
C ASN A 106 -9.55 7.70 -12.93
N ASP A 107 -9.32 7.49 -11.64
CA ASP A 107 -10.35 7.05 -10.70
C ASP A 107 -11.10 8.26 -10.12
N ASN A 108 -12.20 8.61 -10.76
CA ASN A 108 -12.97 9.84 -10.51
C ASN A 108 -14.44 9.59 -10.13
N THR A 109 -14.79 8.36 -9.75
CA THR A 109 -16.14 7.94 -9.36
C THR A 109 -16.22 7.56 -7.88
N GLU A 110 -17.41 7.53 -7.30
CA GLU A 110 -17.64 6.96 -5.97
C GLU A 110 -18.66 5.82 -6.11
N ASN A 111 -18.54 4.78 -5.28
CA ASN A 111 -19.45 3.61 -5.25
C ASN A 111 -19.50 2.76 -6.54
N GLU A 112 -18.51 2.90 -7.44
CA GLU A 112 -18.38 2.10 -8.66
C GLU A 112 -17.32 1.00 -8.54
N ALA A 113 -16.22 1.26 -7.85
CA ALA A 113 -15.18 0.27 -7.62
C ALA A 113 -15.65 -0.79 -6.62
N GLN A 114 -15.29 -2.05 -6.88
CA GLN A 114 -15.52 -3.12 -5.93
C GLN A 114 -14.74 -2.85 -4.63
N PRO A 115 -15.39 -2.91 -3.45
CA PRO A 115 -14.71 -2.72 -2.19
C PRO A 115 -13.74 -3.88 -1.92
N SER A 116 -12.50 -3.54 -1.60
CA SER A 116 -11.42 -4.50 -1.38
C SER A 116 -10.44 -3.97 -0.34
N TYR A 117 -9.59 -4.86 0.17
CA TYR A 117 -8.43 -4.48 0.96
C TYR A 117 -7.13 -4.94 0.29
N SER A 118 -6.01 -4.27 0.56
CA SER A 118 -4.71 -4.71 0.05
C SER A 118 -3.62 -4.49 1.10
N PHE A 119 -2.48 -5.12 0.90
CA PHE A 119 -1.34 -5.08 1.82
C PHE A 119 -0.02 -5.31 1.08
N VAL A 120 1.07 -4.86 1.69
CA VAL A 120 2.43 -5.19 1.20
C VAL A 120 2.83 -6.59 1.69
N ARG A 121 2.72 -6.85 3.00
CA ARG A 121 3.04 -8.15 3.62
C ARG A 121 1.93 -8.60 4.57
N ALA A 122 1.95 -9.86 4.96
CA ALA A 122 1.11 -10.42 6.01
C ALA A 122 1.96 -11.31 6.93
N HIS A 123 1.34 -11.91 7.96
CA HIS A 123 2.06 -12.76 8.91
C HIS A 123 2.69 -14.00 8.24
N ASP A 124 2.08 -14.47 7.16
CA ASP A 124 2.48 -15.60 6.33
C ASP A 124 3.02 -15.13 4.97
N SER A 125 2.31 -14.21 4.29
CA SER A 125 2.70 -13.69 2.99
C SER A 125 3.94 -12.79 3.10
N GLU A 126 4.99 -13.20 2.38
CA GLU A 126 6.25 -12.47 2.27
C GLU A 126 6.98 -12.27 3.63
N VAL A 127 6.71 -13.15 4.60
CA VAL A 127 7.46 -13.26 5.88
C VAL A 127 7.93 -14.68 6.08
N GLN A 128 7.02 -15.62 6.32
CA GLN A 128 7.38 -17.00 6.64
C GLN A 128 8.09 -17.68 5.45
N THR A 129 7.75 -17.29 4.21
CA THR A 129 8.40 -17.78 2.99
C THR A 129 9.84 -17.29 2.86
N VAL A 130 10.12 -16.04 3.26
CA VAL A 130 11.49 -15.49 3.28
C VAL A 130 12.32 -16.17 4.36
N ILE A 131 11.76 -16.37 5.55
CA ILE A 131 12.42 -17.13 6.62
C ILE A 131 12.67 -18.58 6.18
N ALA A 132 11.69 -19.22 5.56
CA ALA A 132 11.83 -20.58 5.03
C ALA A 132 12.91 -20.68 3.95
N GLU A 133 13.08 -19.66 3.10
CA GLU A 133 14.18 -19.60 2.14
C GLU A 133 15.55 -19.59 2.85
N ILE A 134 15.70 -18.74 3.87
CA ILE A 134 16.93 -18.66 4.67
C ILE A 134 17.19 -20.01 5.36
N VAL A 135 16.17 -20.60 6.00
CA VAL A 135 16.27 -21.90 6.65
C VAL A 135 16.70 -22.97 5.65
N THR A 136 16.05 -23.06 4.48
CA THR A 136 16.34 -24.10 3.48
C THR A 136 17.76 -23.98 2.93
N LYS A 137 18.30 -22.76 2.80
CA LYS A 137 19.70 -22.54 2.37
C LYS A 137 20.71 -22.97 3.42
N LEU A 138 20.43 -22.75 4.70
CA LEU A 138 21.32 -23.11 5.81
C LEU A 138 21.21 -24.59 6.21
N HIS A 139 19.98 -25.12 6.16
CA HIS A 139 19.55 -26.41 6.67
C HIS A 139 18.72 -27.15 5.60
N PRO A 140 19.32 -27.65 4.51
CA PRO A 140 18.58 -28.29 3.41
C PRO A 140 17.77 -29.52 3.84
N GLU A 141 18.12 -30.16 4.96
CA GLU A 141 17.37 -31.27 5.56
C GLU A 141 16.04 -30.85 6.18
N ALA A 142 15.79 -29.56 6.39
CA ALA A 142 14.53 -29.00 6.90
C ALA A 142 13.40 -29.01 5.84
N GLY A 143 13.64 -29.59 4.66
CA GLY A 143 12.65 -29.72 3.60
C GLY A 143 12.27 -28.36 3.01
N ASN A 144 11.02 -27.95 3.18
CA ASN A 144 10.52 -26.67 2.68
C ASN A 144 10.80 -25.48 3.61
N GLY A 145 11.44 -25.69 4.76
CA GLY A 145 11.78 -24.64 5.71
C GLY A 145 10.60 -24.02 6.47
N LEU A 146 9.36 -24.48 6.25
CA LEU A 146 8.14 -23.96 6.90
C LEU A 146 7.89 -24.58 8.29
N MET A 147 8.63 -25.61 8.66
CA MET A 147 8.58 -26.22 10.00
C MET A 147 9.99 -26.26 10.64
N PRO A 148 10.64 -25.10 10.82
CA PRO A 148 11.98 -25.06 11.41
C PRO A 148 11.94 -25.38 12.90
N THR A 149 13.04 -25.93 13.42
CA THR A 149 13.27 -25.95 14.87
C THR A 149 13.50 -24.53 15.38
N GLN A 150 13.31 -24.28 16.69
CA GLN A 150 13.58 -22.96 17.28
C GLN A 150 15.00 -22.47 17.00
N ALA A 151 16.00 -23.36 17.04
CA ALA A 151 17.39 -22.99 16.76
C ALA A 151 17.60 -22.54 15.32
N GLN A 152 16.97 -23.21 14.35
CA GLN A 152 17.01 -22.82 12.93
C GLN A 152 16.28 -21.50 12.71
N MET A 153 15.15 -21.28 13.40
CA MET A 153 14.40 -20.02 13.35
C MET A 153 15.22 -18.86 13.92
N ASP A 154 15.85 -19.02 15.08
CA ASP A 154 16.71 -18.01 15.71
C ASP A 154 17.91 -17.64 14.84
N GLU A 155 18.48 -18.61 14.12
CA GLU A 155 19.56 -18.38 13.17
C GLU A 155 19.07 -17.61 11.93
N ALA A 156 17.93 -18.02 11.37
CA ALA A 156 17.33 -17.35 10.21
C ALA A 156 16.97 -15.89 10.52
N PHE A 157 16.38 -15.61 11.69
CA PHE A 157 16.04 -14.23 12.09
C PHE A 157 17.26 -13.32 12.26
N LYS A 158 18.42 -13.86 12.70
CA LYS A 158 19.66 -13.06 12.74
C LYS A 158 20.07 -12.59 11.35
N ILE A 159 19.97 -13.46 10.34
CA ILE A 159 20.27 -13.12 8.95
C ILE A 159 19.23 -12.15 8.40
N TYR A 160 17.95 -12.46 8.56
CA TYR A 160 16.84 -11.63 8.11
C TYR A 160 16.93 -10.20 8.67
N ASN A 161 17.11 -10.04 9.98
CA ASN A 161 17.20 -8.73 10.63
C ASN A 161 18.44 -7.92 10.21
N ALA A 162 19.55 -8.60 9.91
CA ALA A 162 20.73 -7.95 9.37
C ALA A 162 20.51 -7.53 7.90
N ASP A 163 19.87 -8.37 7.12
CA ASP A 163 19.57 -8.13 5.70
C ASP A 163 18.59 -6.97 5.50
N GLN A 164 17.57 -6.84 6.36
CA GLN A 164 16.61 -5.74 6.34
C GLN A 164 17.27 -4.36 6.44
N LYS A 165 18.48 -4.27 7.01
CA LYS A 165 19.25 -3.02 7.17
C LYS A 165 20.23 -2.74 6.04
N LYS A 166 20.43 -3.68 5.11
CA LYS A 166 21.34 -3.49 3.97
C LYS A 166 20.67 -2.68 2.86
N ALA A 167 21.50 -1.95 2.10
CA ALA A 167 21.11 -1.35 0.83
C ALA A 167 20.96 -2.43 -0.26
N VAL A 168 21.90 -3.38 -0.32
CA VAL A 168 21.82 -4.57 -1.17
C VAL A 168 21.36 -5.74 -0.32
N LYS A 169 20.09 -6.10 -0.49
CA LYS A 169 19.38 -7.15 0.23
C LYS A 169 19.42 -8.45 -0.54
N GLU A 170 19.65 -9.55 0.17
CA GLU A 170 19.65 -10.90 -0.40
C GLU A 170 18.28 -11.58 -0.24
N TYR A 171 17.58 -11.30 0.86
CA TYR A 171 16.36 -11.99 1.26
C TYR A 171 15.17 -11.04 1.43
N THR A 172 15.42 -9.89 2.03
CA THR A 172 14.37 -8.99 2.48
C THR A 172 13.95 -8.00 1.39
N HIS A 173 12.75 -7.48 1.53
CA HIS A 173 12.10 -6.57 0.59
C HIS A 173 12.82 -5.23 0.43
N TYR A 174 12.99 -4.80 -0.82
CA TYR A 174 13.38 -3.44 -1.21
C TYR A 174 12.18 -2.48 -1.14
N ASN A 175 12.43 -1.18 -1.27
CA ASN A 175 11.42 -0.14 -1.50
C ASN A 175 10.17 -0.15 -0.60
N MET A 176 10.27 -0.67 0.62
CA MET A 176 9.14 -0.76 1.55
C MET A 176 8.43 0.60 1.77
N PRO A 177 9.14 1.73 1.94
CA PRO A 177 8.49 3.04 2.01
C PRO A 177 7.68 3.42 0.76
N SER A 178 8.16 3.09 -0.44
CA SER A 178 7.44 3.36 -1.69
C SER A 178 6.21 2.46 -1.83
N ALA A 179 6.31 1.19 -1.43
CA ALA A 179 5.18 0.25 -1.42
C ALA A 179 4.08 0.73 -0.46
N TYR A 180 4.46 1.19 0.73
CA TYR A 180 3.51 1.79 1.67
C TYR A 180 2.96 3.14 1.21
N ALA A 181 3.75 3.96 0.53
CA ALA A 181 3.24 5.21 -0.05
C ALA A 181 2.12 4.92 -1.04
N MET A 182 2.34 3.99 -1.99
CA MET A 182 1.32 3.52 -2.93
C MET A 182 0.07 2.99 -2.23
N LEU A 183 0.24 2.06 -1.28
CA LEU A 183 -0.86 1.46 -0.55
C LEU A 183 -1.70 2.49 0.22
N LEU A 184 -1.04 3.45 0.89
CA LEU A 184 -1.70 4.42 1.76
C LEU A 184 -2.30 5.61 1.01
N THR A 185 -1.90 5.88 -0.24
CA THR A 185 -2.45 6.97 -1.04
C THR A 185 -3.47 6.53 -2.10
N ASN A 186 -3.54 5.24 -2.44
CA ASN A 186 -4.52 4.74 -3.39
C ASN A 186 -5.97 4.99 -2.93
N LYS A 187 -6.81 5.35 -3.90
CA LYS A 187 -8.26 5.43 -3.78
C LYS A 187 -8.87 4.03 -3.97
N ASP A 188 -10.07 3.82 -3.46
CA ASP A 188 -10.87 2.60 -3.64
C ASP A 188 -10.12 1.31 -3.25
N VAL A 189 -9.41 1.37 -2.13
CA VAL A 189 -8.83 0.22 -1.45
C VAL A 189 -8.68 0.54 0.03
N ILE A 190 -8.97 -0.44 0.89
CA ILE A 190 -8.72 -0.33 2.33
C ILE A 190 -7.30 -0.85 2.61
N PRO A 191 -6.35 0.01 3.02
CA PRO A 191 -4.99 -0.43 3.27
C PRO A 191 -4.89 -1.20 4.59
N ARG A 192 -4.32 -2.40 4.55
CA ARG A 192 -3.96 -3.18 5.74
C ARG A 192 -2.45 -3.08 5.97
N VAL A 193 -2.06 -2.40 7.05
CA VAL A 193 -0.66 -2.29 7.47
C VAL A 193 -0.25 -3.54 8.24
N TYR A 194 0.89 -4.12 7.89
CA TYR A 194 1.42 -5.25 8.61
C TYR A 194 2.25 -4.82 9.83
N TYR A 195 2.01 -5.48 10.95
CA TYR A 195 2.72 -5.22 12.20
C TYR A 195 4.25 -5.30 12.05
N GLY A 196 4.75 -6.33 11.36
CA GLY A 196 6.19 -6.57 11.16
C GLY A 196 6.89 -5.56 10.23
N ASP A 197 6.12 -4.66 9.61
CA ASP A 197 6.67 -3.51 8.88
C ASP A 197 6.84 -2.28 9.77
N LEU A 198 6.17 -2.22 10.92
CA LEU A 198 6.35 -1.18 11.93
C LEU A 198 7.32 -1.63 13.04
N TYR A 199 7.24 -2.90 13.44
CA TYR A 199 8.07 -3.48 14.49
C TYR A 199 8.80 -4.71 13.96
N THR A 200 9.82 -5.18 14.67
CA THR A 200 10.52 -6.41 14.25
C THR A 200 9.56 -7.61 14.24
N ASP A 201 9.72 -8.47 13.24
CA ASP A 201 8.95 -9.71 13.08
C ASP A 201 9.20 -10.68 14.25
N ASP A 202 10.40 -10.64 14.82
CA ASP A 202 10.79 -11.36 16.04
C ASP A 202 10.79 -10.45 17.28
N GLY A 203 10.84 -11.10 18.46
CA GLY A 203 10.97 -10.42 19.75
C GLY A 203 9.63 -10.12 20.43
N GLN A 204 9.68 -9.23 21.42
CA GLN A 204 8.51 -8.86 22.24
C GLN A 204 7.63 -7.82 21.53
N TYR A 205 6.32 -7.91 21.73
CA TYR A 205 5.33 -7.07 21.07
C TYR A 205 5.62 -5.57 21.25
N MET A 206 5.75 -4.86 20.12
CA MET A 206 6.08 -3.43 19.98
C MET A 206 7.41 -2.98 20.60
N ALA A 207 8.28 -3.91 20.99
CA ALA A 207 9.50 -3.56 21.73
C ALA A 207 10.57 -2.90 20.85
N THR A 208 10.67 -3.34 19.59
CA THR A 208 11.70 -2.85 18.64
C THR A 208 11.04 -2.41 17.36
N LYS A 209 11.27 -1.15 16.97
CA LYS A 209 10.80 -0.60 15.69
C LYS A 209 11.59 -1.19 14.52
N SER A 210 10.91 -1.39 13.39
CA SER A 210 11.56 -1.74 12.12
C SER A 210 12.34 -0.52 11.57
N PRO A 211 13.23 -0.73 10.58
CA PRO A 211 13.86 0.36 9.83
C PRO A 211 12.89 1.26 9.06
N TYR A 212 11.62 0.85 8.89
CA TYR A 212 10.62 1.54 8.08
C TYR A 212 9.60 2.33 8.92
N PHE A 213 9.63 2.19 10.24
CA PHE A 213 8.63 2.75 11.16
C PHE A 213 8.36 4.22 10.89
N ASP A 214 9.40 5.07 10.85
CA ASP A 214 9.22 6.52 10.77
C ASP A 214 8.59 6.95 9.43
N ALA A 215 8.91 6.24 8.34
CA ALA A 215 8.30 6.50 7.04
C ALA A 215 6.82 6.09 7.00
N ILE A 216 6.48 4.89 7.50
CA ILE A 216 5.11 4.39 7.50
C ILE A 216 4.23 5.20 8.47
N ASP A 217 4.75 5.57 9.64
CA ASP A 217 4.07 6.44 10.60
C ASP A 217 3.76 7.83 10.00
N ALA A 218 4.73 8.44 9.31
CA ALA A 218 4.51 9.71 8.61
C ALA A 218 3.46 9.58 7.50
N LEU A 219 3.48 8.49 6.72
CA LEU A 219 2.48 8.22 5.68
C LEU A 219 1.08 8.00 6.27
N LEU A 220 0.95 7.29 7.38
CA LEU A 220 -0.32 7.10 8.08
C LEU A 220 -0.91 8.42 8.58
N LYS A 221 -0.07 9.29 9.16
CA LYS A 221 -0.47 10.64 9.58
C LYS A 221 -0.80 11.54 8.40
N ALA A 222 -0.07 11.42 7.30
CA ALA A 222 -0.38 12.15 6.08
C ALA A 222 -1.70 11.68 5.45
N ARG A 223 -1.97 10.37 5.49
CA ARG A 223 -3.21 9.79 4.97
C ARG A 223 -4.44 10.40 5.64
N THR A 224 -4.46 10.43 6.97
CA THR A 224 -5.61 10.98 7.72
C THR A 224 -5.80 12.48 7.54
N LYS A 225 -4.74 13.21 7.16
CA LYS A 225 -4.78 14.67 7.02
C LYS A 225 -5.00 15.17 5.59
N TYR A 226 -4.53 14.43 4.58
CA TYR A 226 -4.42 14.96 3.21
C TYR A 226 -5.01 14.04 2.14
N VAL A 227 -5.12 12.73 2.36
CA VAL A 227 -5.45 11.78 1.29
C VAL A 227 -6.96 11.67 1.12
N ALA A 228 -7.50 12.38 0.14
CA ALA A 228 -8.91 12.37 -0.22
C ALA A 228 -9.12 12.77 -1.69
N GLY A 229 -10.36 12.67 -2.18
CA GLY A 229 -10.74 13.02 -3.55
C GLY A 229 -10.39 11.95 -4.58
N GLY A 230 -10.61 12.25 -5.86
CA GLY A 230 -10.27 11.39 -6.99
C GLY A 230 -8.78 11.12 -7.10
N GLN A 231 -8.41 10.17 -7.95
CA GLN A 231 -7.03 9.77 -8.19
C GLN A 231 -6.68 9.79 -9.67
N THR A 232 -5.46 10.22 -9.97
CA THR A 232 -4.79 9.88 -11.23
C THR A 232 -3.50 9.12 -10.95
N MET A 233 -3.13 8.26 -11.90
CA MET A 233 -1.89 7.50 -11.89
C MET A 233 -1.39 7.39 -13.32
N ALA A 234 -0.10 7.67 -13.51
CA ALA A 234 0.54 7.57 -14.81
C ALA A 234 1.97 7.07 -14.65
N VAL A 235 2.52 6.51 -15.73
CA VAL A 235 3.92 6.12 -15.83
C VAL A 235 4.50 6.77 -17.07
N ASP A 236 5.62 7.47 -16.91
CA ASP A 236 6.26 8.17 -18.00
C ASP A 236 7.20 7.26 -18.82
N LYS A 237 7.82 7.84 -19.85
CA LYS A 237 8.77 7.12 -20.73
C LYS A 237 10.03 6.61 -20.01
N ASN A 238 10.32 7.14 -18.83
CA ASN A 238 11.48 6.78 -18.01
C ASN A 238 11.12 5.73 -16.94
N ASP A 239 9.91 5.17 -16.99
CA ASP A 239 9.36 4.25 -15.98
C ASP A 239 9.26 4.90 -14.59
N VAL A 240 8.99 6.21 -14.55
CA VAL A 240 8.68 6.94 -13.33
C VAL A 240 7.16 7.04 -13.21
N MET A 241 6.63 6.52 -12.11
CA MET A 241 5.22 6.63 -11.78
C MET A 241 4.94 7.95 -11.08
N THR A 242 3.85 8.60 -11.50
CA THR A 242 3.19 9.65 -10.75
C THR A 242 1.83 9.19 -10.25
N SER A 243 1.46 9.56 -9.02
CA SER A 243 0.09 9.42 -8.56
C SER A 243 -0.36 10.62 -7.74
N VAL A 244 -1.56 11.10 -7.99
CA VAL A 244 -2.12 12.30 -7.36
C VAL A 244 -3.48 11.98 -6.75
N ARG A 245 -3.73 12.51 -5.56
CA ARG A 245 -5.07 12.65 -4.95
C ARG A 245 -5.41 14.13 -4.87
N PHE A 246 -6.61 14.50 -5.31
CA PHE A 246 -6.99 15.91 -5.50
C PHE A 246 -7.51 16.62 -4.24
N GLY A 247 -7.62 15.92 -3.11
CA GLY A 247 -8.24 16.45 -1.89
C GLY A 247 -9.76 16.31 -1.89
N LYS A 248 -10.36 16.33 -0.70
CA LYS A 248 -11.79 16.07 -0.52
C LYS A 248 -12.65 17.04 -1.32
N GLY A 249 -13.67 16.52 -2.00
CA GLY A 249 -14.57 17.33 -2.84
C GLY A 249 -14.04 17.67 -4.23
N ALA A 250 -12.89 17.12 -4.66
CA ALA A 250 -12.42 17.14 -6.03
C ALA A 250 -12.18 15.71 -6.54
N MET A 251 -12.83 15.32 -7.64
CA MET A 251 -12.71 14.00 -8.27
C MET A 251 -11.91 14.03 -9.57
N THR A 252 -11.85 15.19 -10.23
CA THR A 252 -11.09 15.40 -11.45
C THR A 252 -10.08 16.54 -11.31
N VAL A 253 -9.10 16.56 -12.22
CA VAL A 253 -8.09 17.64 -12.31
C VAL A 253 -8.70 19.04 -12.51
N ASN A 254 -9.92 19.12 -13.04
CA ASN A 254 -10.61 20.38 -13.35
C ASN A 254 -11.57 20.82 -12.24
N ASP A 255 -11.76 20.03 -11.19
CA ASP A 255 -12.65 20.39 -10.10
C ASP A 255 -12.01 21.48 -9.27
N ALA A 256 -12.70 22.62 -9.13
CA ALA A 256 -12.22 23.75 -8.33
C ALA A 256 -12.19 23.45 -6.82
N GLY A 257 -12.87 22.38 -6.40
CA GLY A 257 -12.95 21.94 -5.02
C GLY A 257 -13.63 22.96 -4.09
N THR A 258 -13.25 22.88 -2.82
CA THR A 258 -13.70 23.71 -1.71
C THR A 258 -12.48 24.30 -0.98
N ALA A 259 -12.72 25.11 0.06
CA ALA A 259 -11.65 25.60 0.92
C ALA A 259 -10.88 24.47 1.63
N GLU A 260 -11.54 23.36 1.95
CA GLU A 260 -10.92 22.18 2.56
C GLU A 260 -10.01 21.48 1.55
N THR A 261 -10.48 21.31 0.31
CA THR A 261 -9.72 20.71 -0.82
C THR A 261 -8.35 21.37 -0.98
N ARG A 262 -8.30 22.71 -0.92
CA ARG A 262 -7.06 23.48 -1.13
C ARG A 262 -5.91 23.02 -0.24
N THR A 263 -6.18 22.57 0.99
CA THR A 263 -5.15 22.17 1.96
C THR A 263 -5.01 20.66 2.13
N GLU A 264 -5.70 19.90 1.29
CA GLU A 264 -5.61 18.46 1.18
C GLU A 264 -4.96 18.07 -0.16
N GLY A 265 -5.05 16.79 -0.52
CA GLY A 265 -4.41 16.23 -1.69
C GLY A 265 -2.96 15.84 -1.45
N VAL A 266 -2.47 14.90 -2.24
CA VAL A 266 -1.09 14.41 -2.19
C VAL A 266 -0.61 14.07 -3.58
N GLY A 267 0.68 14.24 -3.83
CA GLY A 267 1.34 13.83 -5.05
C GLY A 267 2.54 12.94 -4.74
N LEU A 268 2.70 11.88 -5.52
CA LEU A 268 3.69 10.82 -5.33
C LEU A 268 4.50 10.66 -6.62
N ILE A 269 5.82 10.58 -6.50
CA ILE A 269 6.75 10.24 -7.58
C ILE A 269 7.55 9.02 -7.13
N ILE A 270 7.46 7.92 -7.88
CA ILE A 270 8.20 6.69 -7.58
C ILE A 270 8.85 6.17 -8.85
N SER A 271 10.15 5.86 -8.74
CA SER A 271 10.82 4.94 -9.65
C SER A 271 11.33 3.75 -8.86
N ASN A 272 11.37 2.58 -9.51
CA ASN A 272 11.99 1.38 -8.97
C ASN A 272 13.40 1.12 -9.56
N ASN A 273 13.90 2.03 -10.42
CA ASN A 273 15.21 1.93 -11.05
C ASN A 273 16.26 2.73 -10.25
N HIS A 274 17.18 2.01 -9.61
CA HIS A 274 18.25 2.62 -8.82
C HIS A 274 19.33 3.33 -9.67
N ASP A 275 19.35 3.09 -10.98
CA ASP A 275 20.26 3.73 -11.93
C ASP A 275 19.53 4.79 -12.78
N LEU A 276 18.33 5.23 -12.37
CA LEU A 276 17.53 6.20 -13.11
C LEU A 276 18.33 7.48 -13.40
N LYS A 277 18.49 7.79 -14.68
CA LYS A 277 19.11 9.01 -15.19
C LYS A 277 18.23 9.63 -16.25
N MET A 278 17.51 10.67 -15.87
CA MET A 278 16.68 11.44 -16.79
C MET A 278 17.52 12.39 -17.64
N ALA A 279 17.12 12.61 -18.89
CA ALA A 279 17.76 13.60 -19.75
C ALA A 279 17.52 15.03 -19.23
N ASP A 280 18.38 15.98 -19.59
CA ASP A 280 18.24 17.40 -19.20
C ASP A 280 16.92 18.03 -19.66
N SER A 281 16.34 17.50 -20.74
CA SER A 281 15.05 17.93 -21.28
C SER A 281 13.84 17.28 -20.63
N ASP A 282 14.05 16.24 -19.81
CA ASP A 282 12.94 15.46 -19.25
C ASP A 282 12.36 16.14 -18.01
N GLN A 283 11.05 15.98 -17.85
CA GLN A 283 10.30 16.48 -16.72
C GLN A 283 9.37 15.38 -16.20
N VAL A 284 9.24 15.31 -14.87
CA VAL A 284 8.14 14.60 -14.21
C VAL A 284 7.17 15.64 -13.70
N VAL A 285 5.89 15.51 -14.05
CA VAL A 285 4.86 16.48 -13.68
C VAL A 285 3.80 15.80 -12.82
N LEU A 286 3.53 16.38 -11.66
CA LEU A 286 2.36 16.05 -10.86
C LEU A 286 1.26 17.06 -11.16
N HIS A 287 0.22 16.60 -11.84
CA HIS A 287 -0.96 17.40 -12.14
C HIS A 287 -1.85 17.47 -10.90
N MET A 288 -1.56 18.39 -9.99
CA MET A 288 -2.27 18.50 -8.70
C MET A 288 -3.72 18.96 -8.88
N GLY A 289 -4.05 19.57 -10.02
CA GLY A 289 -5.40 20.02 -10.36
C GLY A 289 -5.66 21.49 -10.04
N ILE A 290 -6.73 22.04 -10.62
CA ILE A 290 -6.98 23.49 -10.62
C ILE A 290 -7.27 24.05 -9.21
N ALA A 291 -7.83 23.23 -8.31
CA ALA A 291 -7.97 23.54 -6.89
C ALA A 291 -6.62 23.90 -6.23
N HIS A 292 -5.51 23.46 -6.83
CA HIS A 292 -4.15 23.60 -6.35
C HIS A 292 -3.28 24.54 -7.19
N ALA A 293 -3.87 25.38 -8.06
CA ALA A 293 -3.10 26.37 -8.83
C ALA A 293 -2.37 27.40 -7.95
N ASN A 294 -1.13 27.76 -8.32
CA ASN A 294 -0.27 28.74 -7.64
C ASN A 294 -0.15 28.50 -6.12
N GLN A 295 0.16 27.27 -5.73
CA GLN A 295 0.14 26.79 -4.35
C GLN A 295 1.52 26.32 -3.90
N ALA A 296 1.89 26.64 -2.65
CA ALA A 296 3.01 26.00 -1.99
C ALA A 296 2.66 24.56 -1.56
N PHE A 297 3.45 23.60 -2.03
CA PHE A 297 3.50 22.24 -1.55
C PHE A 297 4.78 22.02 -0.76
N ARG A 298 4.72 21.12 0.22
CA ARG A 298 5.86 20.76 1.06
C ARG A 298 6.07 19.26 1.04
N ALA A 299 7.31 18.80 1.13
CA ALA A 299 7.62 17.37 1.12
C ALA A 299 7.12 16.65 2.39
N VAL A 300 6.67 15.40 2.25
CA VAL A 300 6.39 14.49 3.38
C VAL A 300 7.56 13.54 3.56
N ILE A 301 8.01 12.91 2.47
CA ILE A 301 9.17 12.02 2.43
C ILE A 301 9.99 12.41 1.21
N MET A 302 11.32 12.42 1.37
CA MET A 302 12.27 12.54 0.26
C MET A 302 13.34 11.48 0.36
N THR A 303 13.75 10.93 -0.78
CA THR A 303 14.94 10.09 -0.88
C THR A 303 16.20 10.94 -0.72
N THR A 304 17.18 10.38 -0.03
CA THR A 304 18.53 10.95 0.16
C THR A 304 19.56 9.88 -0.17
N ALA A 305 20.83 10.26 -0.35
CA ALA A 305 21.90 9.32 -0.68
C ALA A 305 22.07 8.15 0.33
N THR A 306 21.59 8.31 1.57
CA THR A 306 21.77 7.31 2.64
C THR A 306 20.46 6.78 3.22
N GLY A 307 19.31 7.08 2.61
CA GLY A 307 18.00 6.68 3.14
C GLY A 307 16.92 7.72 2.86
N LEU A 308 16.06 8.00 3.84
CA LEU A 308 14.94 8.93 3.69
C LEU A 308 15.05 10.11 4.64
N ALA A 309 14.66 11.29 4.16
CA ALA A 309 14.29 12.42 4.99
C ALA A 309 12.76 12.41 5.17
N VAL A 310 12.30 12.32 6.42
CA VAL A 310 10.88 12.28 6.79
C VAL A 310 10.51 13.58 7.49
N TYR A 311 9.51 14.28 6.98
CA TYR A 311 9.11 15.60 7.45
C TYR A 311 7.74 15.57 8.11
N ASN A 312 7.73 15.70 9.44
CA ASN A 312 6.53 15.73 10.28
C ASN A 312 6.09 17.16 10.65
N ASP A 313 6.83 18.18 10.20
CA ASP A 313 6.57 19.60 10.47
C ASP A 313 6.73 20.47 9.20
N ASP A 314 6.55 21.78 9.37
CA ASP A 314 6.58 22.76 8.29
C ASP A 314 8.00 23.17 7.84
N ASN A 315 9.09 22.60 8.41
CA ASN A 315 10.47 22.84 7.95
C ASN A 315 10.84 22.02 6.70
N ALA A 316 9.85 21.44 6.03
CA ALA A 316 10.03 20.66 4.83
C ALA A 316 10.37 21.54 3.61
N PRO A 317 11.15 21.02 2.64
CA PRO A 317 11.37 21.70 1.36
C PRO A 317 10.04 22.05 0.67
N ILE A 318 9.96 23.29 0.17
CA ILE A 318 8.78 23.84 -0.49
C ILE A 318 8.98 23.88 -2.01
N ARG A 319 7.93 23.53 -2.75
CA ARG A 319 7.81 23.74 -4.21
C ARG A 319 6.45 24.37 -4.52
N TYR A 320 6.37 25.12 -5.60
CA TYR A 320 5.12 25.78 -6.00
C TYR A 320 4.55 25.12 -7.25
N THR A 321 3.23 24.91 -7.26
CA THR A 321 2.50 24.65 -8.50
C THR A 321 2.41 25.90 -9.35
N ASP A 322 2.29 25.72 -10.65
CA ASP A 322 2.00 26.81 -11.59
C ASP A 322 0.49 27.17 -11.63
N ALA A 323 0.08 27.99 -12.60
CA ALA A 323 -1.31 28.41 -12.76
C ALA A 323 -2.27 27.29 -13.18
N ASN A 324 -1.76 26.16 -13.67
CA ASN A 324 -2.55 24.97 -13.99
C ASN A 324 -2.66 24.01 -12.81
N GLY A 325 -1.91 24.25 -11.74
CA GLY A 325 -1.83 23.31 -10.62
C GLY A 325 -0.75 22.25 -10.81
N ASP A 326 0.23 22.47 -11.67
CA ASP A 326 1.27 21.48 -11.96
C ASP A 326 2.51 21.70 -11.09
N LEU A 327 2.95 20.66 -10.36
CA LEU A 327 4.30 20.60 -9.79
C LEU A 327 5.24 19.95 -10.80
N ILE A 328 6.29 20.67 -11.19
CA ILE A 328 7.24 20.23 -12.21
C ILE A 328 8.56 19.85 -11.55
N PHE A 329 9.09 18.68 -11.92
CA PHE A 329 10.35 18.13 -11.45
C PHE A 329 11.26 17.81 -12.63
N THR A 330 12.56 17.92 -12.42
CA THR A 330 13.60 17.73 -13.45
C THR A 330 14.56 16.61 -13.05
N ASN A 331 15.55 16.31 -13.89
CA ASN A 331 16.62 15.36 -13.58
C ASN A 331 17.49 15.73 -12.36
N LYS A 332 17.38 16.96 -11.84
CA LYS A 332 18.01 17.37 -10.58
C LYS A 332 17.22 16.95 -9.35
N ASP A 333 15.95 16.62 -9.53
CA ASP A 333 15.01 16.27 -8.48
C ASP A 333 14.73 14.78 -8.44
N VAL A 334 14.63 14.14 -9.62
CA VAL A 334 14.25 12.74 -9.79
C VAL A 334 15.40 11.99 -10.45
N TYR A 335 16.05 11.13 -9.67
CA TYR A 335 17.18 10.29 -10.07
C TYR A 335 17.27 9.07 -9.16
N GLY A 336 18.00 8.05 -9.62
CA GLY A 336 18.33 6.83 -8.87
C GLY A 336 19.52 7.02 -7.94
#